data_AF-A0A937JW76-F1
#
_entry.id   AF-A0A937JW76-F1
#
_cell.length_a   1.000
_cell.length_b   1.000
_cell.length_c   1.000
_cell.angle_alpha   90.00
_cell.angle_beta   90.00
_cell.angle_gamma   90.00
#
_symmetry.space_group_name_H-M   'P 1'
#
loop_
_entity.id
_entity.type
_entity.pdbx_description
1 polymer ?
#
loop_
_entity_poly.entity_id
_entity_poly.type
_entity_poly.pdbx_seq_one_letter_code
_entity_poly.pdbx_strand_id
1 'polypeptide(L)'
;MRILGSSQFDQCVLTIALVHLCNQESYVGQQLHHIYQADDSSEPTNNPWLTSHWFTIYIPHPDQEFEEITLEQGLTRGYNVEVKQINHPDQIPYTLPRKAHFVMVLKQKGLNQDYALAATGIFIRPLAVLKLDIIDDIDQAIYQPVFVKHPIIRDYPSGWEQKIRQYLNQEISSEVLPDVVSYVDRATNSDYRPPTWDEIYLAAQGFVGV
;
A
#
# COMPACT_ATOMS: atom_id res chain seq x y z
N MET A 1 18.68 14.19 3.53
CA MET A 1 18.25 14.40 2.11
C MET A 1 16.94 13.65 1.98
N ARG A 2 15.82 14.30 1.63
CA ARG A 2 14.50 13.63 1.59
C ARG A 2 14.48 12.53 0.53
N ILE A 3 14.37 11.28 0.96
CA ILE A 3 14.47 10.11 0.07
C ILE A 3 13.11 9.78 -0.57
N LEU A 4 11.98 9.87 0.14
CA LEU A 4 10.66 9.45 -0.35
C LEU A 4 9.63 10.60 -0.34
N GLY A 5 8.73 10.64 -1.33
CA GLY A 5 7.54 11.52 -1.33
C GLY A 5 7.82 12.98 -1.70
N SER A 6 9.09 13.34 -1.95
CA SER A 6 9.52 14.64 -2.46
C SER A 6 9.30 14.79 -3.96
N SER A 7 9.21 13.68 -4.70
CA SER A 7 8.92 13.67 -6.13
C SER A 7 7.48 13.25 -6.42
N GLN A 8 6.90 13.80 -7.48
CA GLN A 8 5.59 13.38 -7.99
C GLN A 8 5.58 11.89 -8.37
N PHE A 9 6.69 11.41 -8.95
CA PHE A 9 6.85 10.01 -9.32
C PHE A 9 6.68 9.08 -8.10
N ASP A 10 7.36 9.37 -6.99
CA ASP A 10 7.26 8.58 -5.76
C ASP A 10 5.81 8.50 -5.27
N GLN A 11 5.10 9.63 -5.28
CA GLN A 11 3.70 9.71 -4.88
C GLN A 11 2.80 8.87 -5.80
N CYS A 12 3.05 8.89 -7.12
CA CYS A 12 2.32 8.06 -8.07
C CYS A 12 2.58 6.56 -7.84
N VAL A 13 3.83 6.17 -7.57
CA VAL A 13 4.18 4.76 -7.27
C VAL A 13 3.51 4.26 -5.99
N LEU A 14 3.48 5.08 -4.93
CA LEU A 14 2.75 4.75 -3.71
C LEU A 14 1.24 4.64 -3.94
N THR A 15 0.70 5.52 -4.78
CA THR A 15 -0.73 5.56 -5.11
C THR A 15 -1.15 4.32 -5.91
N ILE A 16 -0.39 3.93 -6.95
CA ILE A 16 -0.68 2.71 -7.71
C ILE A 16 -0.48 1.45 -6.85
N ALA A 17 0.50 1.44 -5.95
CA ALA A 17 0.66 0.33 -5.00
C ALA A 17 -0.57 0.19 -4.09
N LEU A 18 -1.11 1.30 -3.58
CA LEU A 18 -2.34 1.29 -2.78
C LEU A 18 -3.56 0.80 -3.58
N VAL A 19 -3.69 1.17 -4.85
CA VAL A 19 -4.74 0.64 -5.75
C VAL A 19 -4.70 -0.89 -5.80
N HIS A 20 -3.51 -1.47 -5.94
CA HIS A 20 -3.34 -2.93 -5.97
C HIS A 20 -3.60 -3.58 -4.62
N LEU A 21 -3.17 -2.95 -3.52
CA LEU A 21 -3.44 -3.44 -2.16
C LEU A 21 -4.93 -3.45 -1.80
N CYS A 22 -5.72 -2.53 -2.35
CA CYS A 22 -7.16 -2.46 -2.08
C CYS A 22 -7.98 -3.49 -2.85
N ASN A 23 -7.51 -3.91 -4.03
CA ASN A 23 -8.26 -4.75 -4.96
C ASN A 23 -7.88 -6.23 -4.80
N GLN A 24 -8.79 -7.06 -4.28
CA GLN A 24 -8.50 -8.49 -4.04
C GLN A 24 -8.23 -9.28 -5.33
N GLU A 25 -8.75 -8.79 -6.45
CA GLU A 25 -8.53 -9.40 -7.76
C GLU A 25 -7.26 -8.89 -8.45
N SER A 26 -6.49 -7.99 -7.82
CA SER A 26 -5.19 -7.53 -8.35
C SER A 26 -4.16 -8.66 -8.31
N TYR A 27 -3.01 -8.48 -8.98
CA TYR A 27 -1.88 -9.39 -8.83
C TYR A 27 -1.51 -9.60 -7.35
N VAL A 28 -1.47 -8.52 -6.56
CA VAL A 28 -1.13 -8.57 -5.13
C VAL A 28 -2.18 -9.34 -4.33
N GLY A 29 -3.47 -9.11 -4.61
CA GLY A 29 -4.55 -9.85 -3.97
C GLY A 29 -4.54 -11.35 -4.31
N GLN A 30 -4.23 -11.70 -5.55
CA GLN A 30 -4.07 -13.10 -5.99
C GLN A 30 -2.85 -13.76 -5.33
N GLN A 31 -1.71 -13.07 -5.24
CA GLN A 31 -0.52 -13.55 -4.53
C GLN A 31 -0.82 -13.80 -3.05
N LEU A 32 -1.55 -12.88 -2.41
CA LEU A 32 -1.97 -13.02 -1.02
C LEU A 32 -2.86 -14.27 -0.82
N HIS A 33 -3.84 -14.49 -1.70
CA HIS A 33 -4.65 -15.71 -1.68
C HIS A 33 -3.83 -16.98 -1.85
N HIS A 34 -2.84 -16.97 -2.76
CA HIS A 34 -1.97 -18.12 -2.98
C HIS A 34 -1.14 -18.46 -1.74
N ILE A 35 -0.52 -17.45 -1.12
CA ILE A 35 0.25 -17.62 0.12
C ILE A 35 -0.63 -18.18 1.24
N TYR A 36 -1.85 -17.66 1.40
CA TYR A 36 -2.76 -18.10 2.45
C TYR A 36 -3.26 -19.54 2.24
N GLN A 37 -3.51 -19.95 0.99
CA GLN A 37 -3.91 -21.33 0.66
C GLN A 37 -2.78 -22.34 0.82
N ALA A 38 -1.53 -21.91 0.63
CA ALA A 38 -0.36 -22.78 0.80
C ALA A 38 -0.06 -23.12 2.27
N ASP A 39 -0.62 -22.38 3.22
CA ASP A 39 -0.31 -22.49 4.66
C ASP A 39 -1.12 -23.57 5.39
N ASP A 40 -1.89 -24.40 4.68
CA ASP A 40 -2.62 -25.60 5.15
C ASP A 40 -3.37 -25.43 6.49
N SER A 41 -3.73 -24.19 6.82
CA SER A 41 -4.36 -23.86 8.09
C SER A 41 -5.85 -24.22 8.00
N SER A 42 -6.23 -25.23 8.78
CA SER A 42 -7.56 -25.85 8.85
C SER A 42 -8.73 -24.93 9.27
N GLU A 43 -8.57 -23.60 9.21
CA GLU A 43 -9.64 -22.65 9.57
C GLU A 43 -10.50 -22.25 8.35
N PRO A 44 -11.83 -22.27 8.47
CA PRO A 44 -12.76 -22.14 7.34
C PRO A 44 -12.91 -20.71 6.78
N THR A 45 -12.10 -19.74 7.23
CA THR A 45 -12.17 -18.37 6.73
C THR A 45 -11.27 -18.19 5.51
N ASN A 46 -11.82 -18.40 4.32
CA ASN A 46 -11.17 -18.16 3.00
C ASN A 46 -10.75 -16.69 2.73
N ASN A 47 -10.72 -15.82 3.73
CA ASN A 47 -10.39 -14.41 3.57
C ASN A 47 -9.01 -14.09 4.14
N PRO A 48 -7.96 -13.99 3.29
CA PRO A 48 -6.60 -13.73 3.76
C PRO A 48 -6.45 -12.31 4.33
N TRP A 49 -7.39 -11.40 4.11
CA TRP A 49 -7.33 -10.04 4.66
C TRP A 49 -7.71 -9.96 6.14
N LEU A 50 -8.12 -11.07 6.76
CA LEU A 50 -8.38 -11.15 8.20
C LEU A 50 -7.11 -11.35 9.02
N THR A 51 -6.01 -11.77 8.39
CA THR A 51 -4.70 -11.92 9.01
C THR A 51 -3.76 -10.81 8.55
N SER A 52 -2.84 -10.42 9.44
CA SER A 52 -1.86 -9.38 9.16
C SER A 52 -0.77 -9.91 8.24
N HIS A 53 -0.33 -9.08 7.31
CA HIS A 53 0.66 -9.42 6.29
C HIS A 53 1.74 -8.36 6.21
N TRP A 54 2.88 -8.72 5.64
CA TRP A 54 3.97 -7.83 5.31
C TRP A 54 3.91 -7.50 3.82
N PHE A 55 3.74 -6.22 3.50
CA PHE A 55 3.84 -5.71 2.14
C PHE A 55 5.13 -4.93 1.95
N THR A 56 5.90 -5.26 0.92
CA THR A 56 7.06 -4.46 0.49
C THR A 56 6.70 -3.73 -0.79
N ILE A 57 6.73 -2.41 -0.76
CA ILE A 57 6.51 -1.55 -1.92
C ILE A 57 7.88 -1.09 -2.42
N TYR A 58 8.17 -1.41 -3.68
CA TYR A 58 9.37 -0.96 -4.37
C TYR A 58 9.07 0.32 -5.15
N ILE A 59 9.86 1.37 -4.90
CA ILE A 59 9.91 2.57 -5.72
C ILE A 59 11.13 2.47 -6.64
N PRO A 60 10.94 2.08 -7.91
CA PRO A 60 12.03 1.98 -8.87
C PRO A 60 12.56 3.36 -9.25
N HIS A 61 13.71 3.40 -9.91
CA HIS A 61 14.18 4.60 -10.60
C HIS A 61 13.21 4.93 -11.76
N PRO A 62 12.91 6.21 -12.06
CA PRO A 62 12.02 6.57 -13.17
C PRO A 62 12.48 6.05 -14.53
N ASP A 63 13.80 5.93 -14.72
CA ASP A 63 14.40 5.40 -15.94
C ASP A 63 14.65 3.88 -15.91
N GLN A 64 14.11 3.16 -14.92
CA GLN A 64 14.24 1.70 -14.82
C GLN A 64 13.39 1.02 -15.90
N GLU A 65 13.93 -0.02 -16.54
CA GLU A 65 13.17 -0.94 -17.38
C GLU A 65 12.95 -2.26 -16.62
N PHE A 66 11.80 -2.91 -16.81
CA PHE A 66 11.59 -4.29 -16.36
C PHE A 66 11.96 -5.26 -17.49
N GLU A 67 12.31 -6.50 -17.14
CA GLU A 67 12.53 -7.53 -18.16
C GLU A 67 11.23 -7.76 -18.95
N GLU A 68 11.30 -7.61 -20.27
CA GLU A 68 10.22 -7.87 -21.24
C GLU A 68 8.98 -6.95 -21.20
N ILE A 69 8.88 -6.03 -20.23
CA ILE A 69 7.77 -5.06 -20.13
C ILE A 69 8.26 -3.67 -19.73
N THR A 70 7.49 -2.64 -20.05
CA THR A 70 7.83 -1.26 -19.64
C THR A 70 7.59 -1.06 -18.14
N LEU A 71 8.26 -0.07 -17.55
CA LEU A 71 8.02 0.38 -16.17
C LEU A 71 6.52 0.61 -15.89
N GLU A 72 5.87 1.34 -16.80
CA GLU A 72 4.46 1.71 -16.73
C GLU A 72 3.55 0.47 -16.71
N GLN A 73 3.87 -0.53 -17.54
CA GLN A 73 3.15 -1.81 -17.57
C GLN A 73 3.35 -2.59 -16.28
N GLY A 74 4.58 -2.66 -15.76
CA GLY A 74 4.87 -3.32 -14.49
C GLY A 74 4.14 -2.68 -13.30
N LEU A 75 4.15 -1.35 -13.22
CA LEU A 75 3.45 -0.58 -12.19
C LEU A 75 1.93 -0.72 -12.32
N THR A 76 1.39 -0.68 -13.53
CA THR A 76 -0.04 -0.91 -13.79
C THR A 76 -0.47 -2.32 -13.38
N ARG A 77 0.42 -3.31 -13.45
CA ARG A 77 0.15 -4.69 -12.99
C ARG A 77 0.42 -4.93 -11.51
N GLY A 78 1.04 -3.97 -10.81
CA GLY A 78 1.36 -4.07 -9.38
C GLY A 78 2.60 -4.92 -9.08
N TYR A 79 3.50 -5.09 -10.05
CA TYR A 79 4.71 -5.89 -9.90
C TYR A 79 5.74 -5.27 -8.95
N ASN A 80 5.56 -4.01 -8.60
CA ASN A 80 6.38 -3.33 -7.60
C ASN A 80 5.94 -3.59 -6.16
N VAL A 81 5.02 -4.54 -5.92
CA VAL A 81 4.56 -4.89 -4.58
C VAL A 81 4.79 -6.38 -4.34
N GLU A 82 5.52 -6.68 -3.28
CA GLU A 82 5.72 -8.04 -2.76
C GLU A 82 4.88 -8.23 -1.50
N VAL A 83 4.34 -9.44 -1.32
CA VAL A 83 3.58 -9.84 -0.14
C VAL A 83 4.25 -11.04 0.53
N LYS A 84 4.34 -10.99 1.86
CA LYS A 84 4.86 -12.07 2.72
C LYS A 84 3.97 -12.25 3.95
N GLN A 85 3.99 -13.44 4.53
CA GLN A 85 3.43 -13.68 5.86
C GLN A 85 4.32 -13.05 6.95
N ILE A 86 3.70 -12.66 8.06
CA ILE A 86 4.43 -12.20 9.24
C ILE A 86 4.78 -13.42 10.08
N ASN A 87 5.99 -13.93 9.91
CA ASN A 87 6.49 -15.09 10.68
C ASN A 87 7.19 -14.67 11.98
N HIS A 88 7.66 -13.42 12.03
CA HIS A 88 8.41 -12.85 13.16
C HIS A 88 7.85 -11.45 13.51
N PRO A 89 6.74 -11.38 14.27
CA PRO A 89 6.12 -10.11 14.64
C PRO A 89 7.05 -9.18 15.43
N ASP A 90 8.04 -9.74 16.12
CA ASP A 90 9.09 -9.03 16.86
C ASP A 90 10.03 -8.20 15.96
N GLN A 91 10.05 -8.47 14.65
CA GLN A 91 10.81 -7.69 13.67
C GLN A 91 10.06 -6.45 13.18
N ILE A 92 8.78 -6.28 13.56
CA ILE A 92 7.97 -5.13 13.17
C ILE A 92 8.18 -4.01 14.18
N PRO A 93 8.63 -2.80 13.77
CA PRO A 93 8.89 -1.69 14.70
C PRO A 93 7.61 -1.01 15.21
N TYR A 94 6.44 -1.61 14.97
CA TYR A 94 5.13 -1.08 15.30
C TYR A 94 4.31 -2.11 16.07
N THR A 95 3.54 -1.63 17.04
CA THR A 95 2.39 -2.40 17.54
C THR A 95 1.32 -2.42 16.45
N LEU A 96 1.19 -3.55 15.76
CA LEU A 96 0.25 -3.69 14.65
C LEU A 96 -1.16 -4.01 15.19
N PRO A 97 -2.17 -3.15 14.98
CA PRO A 97 -3.54 -3.48 15.34
C PRO A 97 -4.05 -4.69 14.54
N ARG A 98 -5.01 -5.42 15.09
CA ARG A 98 -5.60 -6.60 14.42
C ARG A 98 -6.20 -6.21 13.05
N LYS A 99 -5.88 -6.97 12.01
CA LYS A 99 -6.26 -6.71 10.59
C LYS A 99 -5.59 -5.48 9.95
N ALA A 100 -4.65 -4.84 10.64
CA ALA A 100 -3.72 -3.94 9.98
C ALA A 100 -2.59 -4.76 9.33
N HIS A 101 -2.00 -4.24 8.27
CA HIS A 101 -0.87 -4.87 7.60
C HIS A 101 0.36 -4.00 7.73
N PHE A 102 1.53 -4.62 7.90
CA PHE A 102 2.79 -3.91 7.93
C PHE A 102 3.22 -3.57 6.51
N VAL A 103 3.74 -2.37 6.31
CA VAL A 103 4.22 -1.88 5.03
C VAL A 103 5.66 -1.43 5.16
N MET A 104 6.52 -1.93 4.29
CA MET A 104 7.88 -1.46 4.09
C MET A 104 7.98 -0.83 2.71
N VAL A 105 8.59 0.33 2.60
CA VAL A 105 8.85 0.98 1.32
C VAL A 105 10.34 1.06 1.08
N LEU A 106 10.78 0.47 -0.03
CA LEU A 106 12.15 0.50 -0.48
C LEU A 106 12.25 1.39 -1.72
N LYS A 107 13.22 2.30 -1.77
CA LYS A 107 13.47 3.15 -2.94
C LYS A 107 14.82 2.84 -3.57
N GLN A 108 14.86 2.72 -4.89
CA GLN A 108 16.07 2.55 -5.65
C GLN A 108 16.92 3.83 -5.58
N LYS A 109 18.19 3.71 -5.19
CA LYS A 109 19.08 4.87 -4.97
C LYS A 109 19.53 5.58 -6.27
N GLY A 110 19.49 4.87 -7.39
CA GLY A 110 19.88 5.35 -8.71
C GLY A 110 19.66 4.28 -9.78
N LEU A 111 19.77 4.65 -11.06
CA LEU A 111 19.69 3.71 -12.19
C LEU A 111 20.79 2.65 -12.04
N ASN A 112 20.40 1.38 -11.84
CA ASN A 112 21.27 0.23 -11.52
C ASN A 112 21.86 0.17 -10.10
N GLN A 113 21.34 0.94 -9.14
CA GLN A 113 21.72 0.80 -7.74
C GLN A 113 20.70 -0.02 -6.95
N ASP A 114 21.13 -0.49 -5.78
CA ASP A 114 20.27 -1.23 -4.86
C ASP A 114 19.14 -0.36 -4.28
N TYR A 115 18.12 -1.07 -3.83
CA TYR A 115 17.04 -0.51 -3.05
C TYR A 115 17.48 -0.24 -1.61
N ALA A 116 16.98 0.85 -1.04
CA ALA A 116 17.20 1.20 0.36
C ALA A 116 15.88 1.52 1.06
N LEU A 117 15.85 1.26 2.38
CA LEU A 117 14.69 1.57 3.20
C LEU A 117 14.40 3.06 3.17
N ALA A 118 13.16 3.41 2.87
CA ALA A 118 12.75 4.79 2.65
C ALA A 118 11.48 5.16 3.43
N ALA A 119 10.62 4.18 3.76
CA ALA A 119 9.58 4.34 4.77
C ALA A 119 9.18 3.00 5.37
N THR A 120 8.56 3.04 6.54
CA THR A 120 7.80 1.93 7.11
C THR A 120 6.42 2.42 7.54
N GLY A 121 5.47 1.53 7.73
CA GLY A 121 4.14 1.97 8.13
C GLY A 121 3.10 0.87 8.15
N ILE A 122 1.85 1.30 8.06
CA ILE A 122 0.67 0.47 8.25
C ILE A 122 -0.32 0.71 7.11
N PHE A 123 -0.76 -0.36 6.48
CA PHE A 123 -1.93 -0.37 5.60
C PHE A 123 -3.19 -0.66 6.42
N ILE A 124 -4.14 0.28 6.38
CA ILE A 124 -5.43 0.18 7.08
C ILE A 124 -6.49 -0.11 6.02
N ARG A 125 -6.71 -1.40 5.76
CA ARG A 125 -7.52 -1.85 4.63
C ARG A 125 -8.94 -1.27 4.61
N PRO A 126 -9.75 -1.27 5.68
CA PRO A 126 -11.12 -0.74 5.62
C PRO A 126 -11.18 0.69 5.09
N LEU A 127 -10.15 1.48 5.42
CA LEU A 127 -10.02 2.86 5.00
C LEU A 127 -9.29 3.06 3.68
N ALA A 128 -8.73 2.02 3.06
CA ALA A 128 -7.94 2.15 1.83
C ALA A 128 -6.84 3.23 1.95
N VAL A 129 -6.10 3.20 3.07
CA VAL A 129 -5.08 4.20 3.43
C VAL A 129 -3.77 3.54 3.83
N LEU A 130 -2.66 4.09 3.35
CA LEU A 130 -1.33 3.85 3.91
C LEU A 130 -1.00 5.00 4.87
N LYS A 131 -0.69 4.65 6.12
CA LYS A 131 0.03 5.54 7.04
C LYS A 131 1.50 5.16 7.01
N LEU A 132 2.33 6.00 6.41
CA LEU A 132 3.77 5.77 6.28
C LEU A 132 4.53 6.78 7.15
N ASP A 133 5.59 6.32 7.80
CA ASP A 133 6.58 7.17 8.44
C ASP A 133 7.81 7.17 7.53
N ILE A 134 7.96 8.25 6.75
CA ILE A 134 9.05 8.43 5.80
C ILE A 134 10.35 8.68 6.56
N ILE A 135 11.42 7.99 6.17
CA ILE A 135 12.74 8.14 6.79
C ILE A 135 13.47 9.29 6.08
N ASP A 136 13.61 10.42 6.78
CA ASP A 136 14.35 11.59 6.28
C ASP A 136 15.85 11.45 6.55
N ASP A 137 16.20 10.88 7.71
CA ASP A 137 17.55 10.56 8.14
C ASP A 137 17.50 9.38 9.13
N ILE A 138 18.08 8.24 8.73
CA ILE A 138 18.07 7.01 9.54
C ILE A 138 19.04 7.12 10.73
N ASP A 139 20.15 7.82 10.57
CA ASP A 139 21.18 7.96 11.60
C ASP A 139 20.72 8.91 12.72
N GLN A 140 19.89 9.90 12.36
CA GLN A 140 19.29 10.86 13.29
C GLN A 140 17.88 10.47 13.77
N ALA A 141 17.36 9.31 13.34
CA ALA A 141 16.01 8.85 13.65
C ALA A 141 14.91 9.90 13.35
N ILE A 142 15.05 10.61 12.22
CA ILE A 142 14.10 11.63 11.79
C ILE A 142 13.08 11.00 10.84
N TYR A 143 11.81 11.05 11.25
CA TYR A 143 10.69 10.49 10.50
C TYR A 143 9.62 11.55 10.21
N GLN A 144 9.03 11.49 9.01
CA GLN A 144 7.91 12.35 8.61
C GLN A 144 6.66 11.50 8.31
N PRO A 145 5.56 11.64 9.07
CA PRO A 145 4.34 10.88 8.82
C PRO A 145 3.62 11.40 7.57
N VAL A 146 3.16 10.49 6.73
CA VAL A 146 2.39 10.76 5.50
C VAL A 146 1.24 9.78 5.40
N PHE A 147 0.08 10.28 4.95
CA PHE A 147 -1.08 9.47 4.59
C PHE A 147 -1.23 9.43 3.08
N VAL A 148 -1.18 8.22 2.51
CA VAL A 148 -1.53 7.98 1.11
C VAL A 148 -2.96 7.47 1.08
N LYS A 149 -3.83 8.18 0.35
CA LYS A 149 -5.24 7.84 0.19
C LYS A 149 -5.46 7.24 -1.19
N HIS A 150 -6.40 6.29 -1.28
CA HIS A 150 -6.78 5.74 -2.57
C HIS A 150 -7.34 6.83 -3.52
N PRO A 151 -6.90 6.91 -4.79
CA PRO A 151 -7.14 8.07 -5.67
C PRO A 151 -8.61 8.24 -6.08
N ILE A 152 -9.38 7.15 -6.10
CA ILE A 152 -10.81 7.17 -6.49
C ILE A 152 -11.72 7.53 -5.31
N ILE A 153 -11.27 7.33 -4.08
CA ILE A 153 -12.08 7.64 -2.89
C ILE A 153 -11.95 9.14 -2.61
N ARG A 154 -12.95 9.91 -3.08
CA ARG A 154 -12.96 11.37 -2.94
C ARG A 154 -13.38 11.82 -1.55
N ASP A 155 -14.43 11.20 -1.03
CA ASP A 155 -15.09 11.64 0.21
C ASP A 155 -14.95 10.55 1.28
N TYR A 156 -13.96 10.73 2.14
CA TYR A 156 -13.85 9.91 3.35
C TYR A 156 -14.93 10.36 4.36
N PRO A 157 -15.61 9.43 5.05
CA PRO A 157 -16.61 9.76 6.05
C PRO A 157 -16.09 10.71 7.13
N SER A 158 -16.94 11.62 7.60
CA SER A 158 -16.54 12.58 8.64
C SER A 158 -15.96 11.87 9.88
N GLY A 159 -14.87 12.44 10.42
CA GLY A 159 -14.19 11.88 11.59
C GLY A 159 -13.34 10.62 11.35
N TRP A 160 -13.14 10.20 10.09
CA TRP A 160 -12.29 9.03 9.78
C TRP A 160 -10.86 9.15 10.34
N GLU A 161 -10.26 10.35 10.34
CA GLU A 161 -8.91 10.58 10.90
C GLU A 161 -8.86 10.33 12.40
N GLN A 162 -9.89 10.75 13.14
CA GLN A 162 -10.00 10.47 14.57
C GLN A 162 -10.15 8.96 14.80
N LYS A 163 -10.99 8.29 14.02
CA LYS A 163 -11.16 6.83 14.10
C LYS A 163 -9.86 6.08 13.79
N ILE A 164 -9.04 6.54 12.84
CA ILE A 164 -7.70 5.98 12.61
C ILE A 164 -6.86 6.07 13.88
N ARG A 165 -6.81 7.24 14.52
CA ARG A 165 -6.01 7.41 15.75
C ARG A 165 -6.47 6.45 16.85
N GLN A 166 -7.78 6.38 17.08
CA GLN A 166 -8.37 5.45 18.06
C GLN A 166 -8.04 4.00 17.73
N TYR A 167 -8.11 3.61 16.46
CA TYR A 167 -7.78 2.26 16.01
C TYR A 167 -6.30 1.93 16.18
N LEU A 168 -5.40 2.85 15.80
CA LEU A 168 -3.95 2.68 15.99
C LEU A 168 -3.56 2.60 17.47
N ASN A 169 -4.28 3.31 18.33
CA ASN A 169 -4.15 3.23 19.79
C ASN A 169 -4.86 2.00 20.39
N GLN A 170 -5.51 1.17 19.57
CA GLN A 170 -6.30 0.00 20.00
C GLN A 170 -7.49 0.34 20.92
N GLU A 171 -7.99 1.57 20.86
CA GLU A 171 -9.18 2.03 21.58
C GLU A 171 -10.48 1.53 20.93
N ILE A 172 -10.44 1.28 19.61
CA ILE A 172 -11.54 0.70 18.83
C ILE A 172 -11.04 -0.45 17.96
N SER A 173 -11.94 -1.38 17.63
CA SER A 173 -11.63 -2.47 16.72
C SER A 173 -11.79 -2.05 15.25
N SER A 174 -11.21 -2.85 14.35
CA SER A 174 -11.27 -2.61 12.90
C SER A 174 -12.69 -2.53 12.34
N GLU A 175 -13.66 -3.21 12.95
CA GLU A 175 -15.07 -3.27 12.55
C GLU A 175 -15.80 -1.94 12.73
N VAL A 176 -15.24 -1.02 13.54
CA VAL A 176 -15.79 0.33 13.78
C VAL A 176 -15.32 1.33 12.70
N LEU A 177 -14.27 0.96 11.96
CA LEU A 177 -13.77 1.76 10.84
C LEU A 177 -14.77 1.73 9.68
N PRO A 178 -15.00 2.85 8.99
CA PRO A 178 -15.75 2.85 7.75
C PRO A 178 -15.10 1.96 6.70
N ASP A 179 -15.90 1.10 6.06
CA ASP A 179 -15.44 0.17 5.03
C ASP A 179 -15.48 0.81 3.63
N VAL A 180 -14.65 1.84 3.43
CA VAL A 180 -14.58 2.54 2.13
C VAL A 180 -13.82 1.76 1.06
N VAL A 181 -13.04 0.76 1.44
CA VAL A 181 -12.38 -0.14 0.48
C VAL A 181 -13.37 -0.93 -0.35
N SER A 182 -14.58 -1.18 0.17
CA SER A 182 -15.65 -1.86 -0.58
C SER A 182 -16.01 -1.17 -1.90
N TYR A 183 -15.77 0.15 -2.02
CA TYR A 183 -15.97 0.91 -3.26
C TYR A 183 -14.89 0.66 -4.32
N VAL A 184 -13.70 0.20 -3.92
CA VAL A 184 -12.49 0.11 -4.76
C VAL A 184 -11.86 -1.29 -4.72
N ASP A 185 -12.67 -2.27 -4.37
CA ASP A 185 -12.32 -3.68 -4.35
C ASP A 185 -13.25 -4.43 -5.28
N ARG A 186 -12.70 -5.07 -6.32
CA ARG A 186 -13.54 -5.75 -7.33
C ARG A 186 -14.29 -6.96 -6.79
N ALA A 187 -13.81 -7.56 -5.71
CA ALA A 187 -14.52 -8.64 -5.04
C ALA A 187 -15.85 -8.18 -4.43
N THR A 188 -16.00 -6.90 -4.09
CA THR A 188 -17.23 -6.31 -3.52
C THR A 188 -17.95 -5.36 -4.48
N ASN A 189 -17.21 -4.70 -5.37
CA ASN A 189 -17.72 -3.78 -6.38
C ASN A 189 -17.21 -4.17 -7.76
N SER A 190 -17.97 -4.98 -8.49
CA SER A 190 -17.60 -5.44 -9.84
C SER A 190 -17.47 -4.32 -10.87
N ASP A 191 -18.11 -3.16 -10.62
CA ASP A 191 -18.04 -2.00 -11.51
C ASP A 191 -16.76 -1.18 -11.31
N TYR A 192 -15.97 -1.49 -10.27
CA TYR A 192 -14.71 -0.82 -10.02
C TYR A 192 -13.67 -1.16 -11.10
N ARG A 193 -13.24 -0.13 -11.83
CA ARG A 193 -12.08 -0.19 -12.72
C ARG A 193 -10.85 0.38 -11.99
N PRO A 194 -9.82 -0.43 -11.70
CA PRO A 194 -8.57 0.09 -11.16
C PRO A 194 -7.90 1.02 -12.19
N PRO A 195 -7.39 2.20 -11.77
CA PRO A 195 -6.70 3.10 -12.66
C PRO A 195 -5.35 2.52 -13.09
N THR A 196 -4.95 2.84 -14.31
CA THR A 196 -3.62 2.55 -14.88
C THR A 196 -2.57 3.52 -14.35
N TRP A 197 -1.28 3.19 -14.54
CA TRP A 197 -0.18 4.09 -14.23
C TRP A 197 -0.35 5.46 -14.90
N ASP A 198 -0.66 5.49 -16.20
CA ASP A 198 -0.79 6.72 -16.98
C ASP A 198 -1.92 7.61 -16.44
N GLU A 199 -3.06 7.03 -16.08
CA GLU A 199 -4.18 7.77 -15.48
C GLU A 199 -3.78 8.44 -14.16
N ILE A 200 -3.03 7.72 -13.31
CA ILE A 200 -2.53 8.27 -12.04
C ILE A 200 -1.48 9.36 -12.31
N TYR A 201 -0.53 9.08 -13.19
CA TYR A 201 0.59 9.98 -13.47
C TYR A 201 0.12 11.29 -14.12
N LEU A 202 -0.78 11.22 -15.11
CA LEU A 202 -1.41 12.37 -15.75
C LEU A 202 -2.27 13.18 -14.79
N ALA A 203 -3.09 12.52 -13.95
CA ALA A 203 -3.90 13.19 -12.95
C ALA A 203 -3.04 14.00 -11.97
N ALA A 204 -1.89 13.45 -11.56
CA ALA A 204 -0.94 14.14 -10.70
C ALA A 204 -0.27 15.36 -11.37
N GLN A 205 -0.23 15.44 -12.71
CA GLN A 205 0.27 16.60 -13.45
C GLN A 205 -0.75 17.74 -13.55
N GLY A 206 -1.95 17.58 -12.99
CA GLY A 206 -3.04 18.56 -13.13
C GLY A 206 -3.69 18.54 -14.52
N PHE A 207 -3.45 17.51 -15.32
CA PHE A 207 -4.14 17.29 -16.58
C PHE A 207 -5.54 16.73 -16.29
N VAL A 208 -6.45 17.62 -15.92
CA VAL A 208 -7.89 17.36 -16.00
C VAL A 208 -8.22 17.46 -17.49
N GLY A 209 -8.33 16.30 -18.15
CA GLY A 209 -8.78 16.26 -19.55
C GLY A 209 -10.05 17.11 -19.70
N VAL A 210 -9.99 18.05 -20.64
CA VAL A 210 -11.12 18.90 -21.05
C VAL A 210 -12.20 18.03 -21.69
#